data_AF-A0A0D5ZE54-F1
#
_entry.id   AF-A0A0D5ZE54-F1
#
_cell.length_a   1.000
_cell.length_b   1.000
_cell.length_c   1.000
_cell.angle_alpha   90.00
_cell.angle_beta   90.00
_cell.angle_gamma   90.00
#
_symmetry.space_group_name_H-M   'P 1'
#
loop_
_entity.id
_entity.type
_entity.pdbx_description
1 polymer ?
#
loop_
_entity_poly.entity_id
_entity_poly.type
_entity_poly.pdbx_seq_one_letter_code
_entity_poly.pdbx_strand_id
1 'polypeptide(L)'
;MDKAKTRSLINEFSSIKEHAASIRDGISWVDHGLIKNSGGSLALRSRYLEVLRDYLSQAKTLLAHFNSAIGQLSDEHLLIDQVPQSLPVRGYLREIMVDCDKILGYLGAPNSNLSTEENNSLAKFASEAREICEGLDSSYGRNIEVAKEAIENGQFLGGALVLGKIIDYALNQVEGKSIEERIEKLAENGALKNDMSGAKDAVIEANRKAMDYLSNRLDIFPDSSETLSLFGGCVATLSILKAYLKTASEK
;
A
#
# COMPACT_ATOMS: atom_id res chain seq x y z
N MET A 1 -24.21 -11.25 -11.06
CA MET A 1 -24.17 -10.22 -12.13
C MET A 1 -23.59 -10.83 -13.41
N ASP A 2 -24.04 -10.41 -14.60
CA ASP A 2 -23.48 -10.87 -15.88
C ASP A 2 -22.00 -10.46 -16.03
N LYS A 3 -21.14 -11.33 -16.56
CA LYS A 3 -19.68 -11.09 -16.68
C LYS A 3 -19.37 -9.86 -17.53
N ALA A 4 -20.14 -9.61 -18.59
CA ALA A 4 -19.96 -8.43 -19.43
C ALA A 4 -20.30 -7.14 -18.65
N LYS A 5 -21.40 -7.17 -17.88
CA LYS A 5 -21.81 -6.08 -17.00
C LYS A 5 -20.77 -5.80 -15.89
N THR A 6 -20.24 -6.84 -15.25
CA THR A 6 -19.16 -6.71 -14.26
C THR A 6 -17.93 -6.04 -14.85
N ARG A 7 -17.47 -6.48 -16.02
CA ARG A 7 -16.29 -5.88 -16.68
C ARG A 7 -16.51 -4.42 -17.06
N SER A 8 -17.72 -4.07 -17.51
CA SER A 8 -18.08 -2.69 -17.82
C SER A 8 -18.01 -1.79 -16.59
N LEU A 9 -18.57 -2.25 -15.46
CA LEU A 9 -18.55 -1.50 -14.21
C LEU A 9 -17.12 -1.34 -13.66
N ILE A 10 -16.29 -2.39 -13.75
CA ILE A 10 -14.88 -2.31 -13.36
C ILE A 10 -14.18 -1.19 -14.14
N ASN A 11 -14.31 -1.17 -15.47
CA ASN A 11 -13.67 -0.15 -16.29
C ASN A 11 -14.17 1.27 -15.95
N GLU A 12 -15.47 1.42 -15.70
CA GLU A 12 -16.07 2.70 -15.35
C GLU A 12 -15.54 3.23 -14.01
N PHE A 13 -15.57 2.41 -12.95
CA PHE A 13 -15.11 2.83 -11.62
C PHE A 13 -13.59 3.03 -11.54
N SER A 14 -12.80 2.25 -12.30
CA SER A 14 -11.36 2.52 -12.46
C SER A 14 -11.10 3.86 -13.12
N SER A 15 -11.81 4.18 -14.20
CA SER A 15 -11.68 5.47 -14.88
C SER A 15 -12.09 6.65 -13.99
N ILE A 16 -13.19 6.51 -13.24
CA ILE A 16 -13.63 7.53 -12.27
C ILE A 16 -12.57 7.75 -11.19
N LYS A 17 -11.98 6.68 -10.64
CA LYS A 17 -10.92 6.75 -9.62
C LYS A 17 -9.68 7.48 -10.14
N GLU A 18 -9.22 7.12 -11.34
CA GLU A 18 -8.06 7.76 -11.99
C GLU A 18 -8.32 9.25 -12.27
N HIS A 19 -9.52 9.60 -12.74
CA HIS A 19 -9.88 11.00 -12.99
C HIS A 19 -9.94 11.80 -11.67
N ALA A 20 -10.48 11.21 -10.59
CA ALA A 20 -10.50 11.85 -9.28
C ALA A 20 -9.09 12.13 -8.74
N ALA A 21 -8.17 11.16 -8.88
CA ALA A 21 -6.77 11.31 -8.49
C ALA A 21 -6.09 12.42 -9.30
N SER A 22 -6.27 12.42 -10.63
CA SER A 22 -5.70 13.44 -11.53
C SER A 22 -6.17 14.85 -11.19
N ILE A 23 -7.48 15.05 -10.93
CA ILE A 23 -8.03 16.35 -10.53
C ILE A 23 -7.44 16.77 -9.18
N ARG A 24 -7.40 15.87 -8.19
CA ARG A 24 -6.84 16.15 -6.86
C ARG A 24 -5.38 16.63 -6.96
N ASP A 25 -4.57 15.95 -7.76
CA ASP A 25 -3.16 16.27 -7.94
C ASP A 25 -2.99 17.59 -8.70
N GLY A 26 -3.84 17.84 -9.70
CA GLY A 26 -3.94 19.12 -10.40
C GLY A 26 -4.25 20.30 -9.48
N ILE A 27 -5.22 20.18 -8.58
CA ILE A 27 -5.55 21.20 -7.58
C ILE A 27 -4.35 21.44 -6.66
N SER A 28 -3.69 20.38 -6.18
CA SER A 28 -2.49 20.49 -5.34
C SER A 28 -1.34 21.21 -6.07
N TRP A 29 -1.13 20.92 -7.35
CA TRP A 29 -0.14 21.62 -8.16
C TRP A 29 -0.46 23.12 -8.27
N VAL A 30 -1.72 23.49 -8.49
CA VAL A 30 -2.13 24.90 -8.54
C VAL A 30 -1.92 25.60 -7.20
N ASP A 31 -2.32 24.97 -6.09
CA ASP A 31 -2.14 25.54 -4.75
C ASP A 31 -0.66 25.80 -4.46
N HIS A 32 0.22 24.84 -4.76
CA HIS A 32 1.66 25.04 -4.63
C HIS A 32 2.18 26.17 -5.53
N GLY A 33 1.68 26.26 -6.76
CA GLY A 33 2.02 27.33 -7.70
C GLY A 33 1.62 28.72 -7.18
N LEU A 34 0.43 28.84 -6.60
CA LEU A 34 -0.07 30.09 -6.02
C LEU A 34 0.71 30.50 -4.77
N ILE A 35 1.08 29.56 -3.90
CA ILE A 35 1.87 29.82 -2.69
C ILE A 35 3.28 30.29 -3.06
N LYS A 36 3.97 29.56 -3.95
CA LYS A 36 5.33 29.90 -4.40
C LYS A 36 5.38 31.24 -5.13
N ASN A 37 4.33 31.58 -5.87
CA ASN A 37 4.23 32.83 -6.63
C ASN A 37 3.34 33.86 -5.93
N SER A 38 3.28 33.83 -4.60
CA SER A 38 2.55 34.82 -3.80
C SER A 38 3.09 36.25 -3.93
N GLY A 39 4.28 36.47 -4.52
CA GLY A 39 4.77 37.80 -4.96
C GLY A 39 4.71 38.04 -6.48
N GLY A 40 4.17 37.08 -7.24
CA GLY A 40 4.18 37.09 -8.71
C GLY A 40 3.20 38.06 -9.36
N SER A 41 3.33 38.25 -10.68
CA SER A 41 2.50 39.17 -11.45
C SER A 41 1.01 38.77 -11.41
N LEU A 42 0.13 39.78 -11.53
CA LEU A 42 -1.31 39.58 -11.60
C LEU A 42 -1.71 38.59 -12.71
N ALA A 43 -1.04 38.67 -13.86
CA ALA A 43 -1.28 37.78 -15.00
C ALA A 43 -1.00 36.30 -14.70
N LEU A 44 0.09 36.02 -13.97
CA LEU A 44 0.43 34.66 -13.58
C LEU A 44 -0.59 34.08 -12.60
N ARG A 45 -1.02 34.87 -11.62
CA ARG A 45 -2.08 34.48 -10.67
C ARG A 45 -3.41 34.22 -11.38
N SER A 46 -3.80 35.06 -12.33
CA SER A 46 -5.01 34.86 -13.14
C SER A 46 -4.99 33.53 -13.89
N ARG A 47 -3.84 33.14 -14.46
CA ARG A 47 -3.69 31.85 -15.14
C ARG A 47 -3.88 30.66 -14.19
N TYR A 48 -3.30 30.70 -13.00
CA TYR A 48 -3.51 29.66 -11.99
C TYR A 48 -4.97 29.56 -11.56
N LEU A 49 -5.66 30.69 -11.36
CA LEU A 49 -7.07 30.70 -10.99
C LEU A 49 -7.97 30.15 -12.10
N GLU A 50 -7.63 30.37 -13.37
CA GLU A 50 -8.33 29.79 -14.51
C GLU A 50 -8.21 28.26 -14.54
N VAL A 51 -6.98 27.75 -14.37
CA VAL A 51 -6.73 26.30 -14.27
C VAL A 51 -7.45 25.70 -13.06
N LEU A 52 -7.44 26.38 -11.90
CA LEU A 52 -8.18 25.93 -10.72
C LEU A 52 -9.69 25.85 -11.02
N ARG A 53 -10.25 26.86 -11.69
CA ARG A 53 -11.68 26.87 -12.04
C ARG A 53 -12.03 25.68 -12.94
N ASP A 54 -11.16 25.34 -13.89
CA ASP A 54 -11.35 24.18 -14.74
C ASP A 54 -11.37 22.88 -13.93
N TYR A 55 -10.38 22.66 -13.05
CA TYR A 55 -10.37 21.49 -12.15
C TYR A 55 -11.61 21.42 -11.25
N LEU A 56 -12.06 22.56 -10.69
CA LEU A 56 -13.27 22.61 -9.88
C LEU A 56 -14.54 22.28 -10.69
N SER A 57 -14.57 22.65 -11.98
CA SER A 57 -15.66 22.29 -12.89
C SER A 57 -15.65 20.79 -13.21
N GLN A 58 -14.48 20.25 -13.55
CA GLN A 58 -14.30 18.81 -13.79
C GLN A 58 -14.70 17.99 -12.56
N ALA A 59 -14.32 18.43 -11.36
CA ALA A 59 -14.63 17.75 -10.10
C ALA A 59 -16.15 17.65 -9.85
N LYS A 60 -16.92 18.70 -10.18
CA LYS A 60 -18.39 18.69 -10.08
C LYS A 60 -19.02 17.72 -11.07
N THR A 61 -18.54 17.72 -12.32
CA THR A 61 -19.00 16.76 -13.34
C THR A 61 -18.70 15.33 -12.92
N LEU A 62 -17.51 15.08 -12.39
CA LEU A 62 -17.11 13.76 -11.92
C LEU A 62 -17.96 13.28 -10.74
N LEU A 63 -18.29 14.16 -9.80
CA LEU A 63 -19.20 13.85 -8.69
C LEU A 63 -20.60 13.44 -9.18
N ALA A 64 -21.15 14.16 -10.16
CA ALA A 64 -22.43 13.81 -10.75
C ALA A 64 -22.37 12.47 -11.49
N HIS A 65 -21.29 12.22 -12.24
CA HIS A 65 -21.08 10.94 -12.92
C HIS A 65 -20.95 9.78 -11.92
N PHE A 66 -20.15 9.93 -10.87
CA PHE A 66 -19.98 8.93 -9.81
C PHE A 66 -21.30 8.59 -9.11
N ASN A 67 -22.07 9.60 -8.67
CA ASN A 67 -23.37 9.37 -8.03
C ASN A 67 -24.37 8.69 -8.97
N SER A 68 -24.30 8.97 -10.28
CA SER A 68 -25.10 8.26 -11.28
C SER A 68 -24.63 6.82 -11.50
N ALA A 69 -23.32 6.55 -11.46
CA ALA A 69 -22.74 5.23 -11.63
C ALA A 69 -23.07 4.31 -10.45
N ILE A 70 -23.01 4.82 -9.22
CA ILE A 70 -23.45 4.07 -8.02
C ILE A 70 -24.91 3.63 -8.16
N GLY A 71 -25.79 4.48 -8.71
CA GLY A 71 -27.20 4.13 -8.94
C GLY A 71 -27.41 2.92 -9.86
N GLN A 72 -26.39 2.50 -10.61
CA GLN A 72 -26.43 1.30 -11.45
C GLN A 72 -26.05 0.01 -10.69
N LEU A 73 -25.47 0.14 -9.50
CA LEU A 73 -25.15 -0.98 -8.60
C LEU A 73 -26.45 -1.41 -7.91
N SER A 74 -26.97 -2.56 -8.33
CA SER A 74 -28.28 -3.06 -7.92
C SER A 74 -28.25 -3.94 -6.65
N ASP A 75 -27.25 -3.79 -5.78
CA ASP A 75 -26.99 -4.76 -4.72
C ASP A 75 -27.03 -4.13 -3.32
N GLU A 76 -27.90 -4.67 -2.47
CA GLU A 76 -28.13 -4.25 -1.08
C GLU A 76 -26.91 -4.51 -0.16
N HIS A 77 -25.95 -5.33 -0.59
CA HIS A 77 -24.79 -5.72 0.23
C HIS A 77 -23.63 -4.72 0.16
N LEU A 78 -23.61 -3.83 -0.84
CA LEU A 78 -22.58 -2.79 -0.98
C LEU A 78 -23.16 -1.44 -0.55
N LEU A 79 -23.00 -1.11 0.73
CA LEU A 79 -23.46 0.16 1.31
C LEU A 79 -22.53 1.30 0.88
N ILE A 80 -22.82 1.86 -0.30
CA ILE A 80 -22.17 3.08 -0.79
C ILE A 80 -23.25 4.12 -1.05
N ASP A 81 -23.21 5.17 -0.24
CA ASP A 81 -24.12 6.29 -0.35
C ASP A 81 -23.64 7.28 -1.41
N GLN A 82 -24.57 8.12 -1.87
CA GLN A 82 -24.20 9.25 -2.71
C GLN A 82 -23.28 10.19 -1.93
N VAL A 83 -22.19 10.61 -2.57
CA VAL A 83 -21.28 11.57 -1.96
C VAL A 83 -21.94 12.95 -1.94
N PRO A 84 -22.04 13.62 -0.78
CA PRO A 84 -22.73 14.90 -0.67
C PRO A 84 -21.99 16.01 -1.42
N GLN A 85 -22.72 16.79 -2.22
CA GLN A 85 -22.17 17.99 -2.88
C GLN A 85 -21.79 19.10 -1.89
N SER A 86 -22.24 19.01 -0.63
CA SER A 86 -21.90 19.96 0.43
C SER A 86 -20.45 19.82 0.92
N LEU A 87 -19.78 18.70 0.61
CA LEU A 87 -18.38 18.53 0.97
C LEU A 87 -17.48 19.50 0.16
N PRO A 88 -16.37 19.98 0.75
CA PRO A 88 -15.33 20.64 -0.01
C PRO A 88 -14.83 19.74 -1.15
N VAL A 89 -14.35 20.33 -2.25
CA VAL A 89 -13.92 19.57 -3.45
C VAL A 89 -12.93 18.46 -3.14
N ARG A 90 -11.92 18.75 -2.34
CA ARG A 90 -10.94 17.74 -1.90
C ARG A 90 -11.58 16.64 -1.05
N GLY A 91 -12.61 16.97 -0.29
CA GLY A 91 -13.37 16.04 0.53
C GLY A 91 -14.14 15.05 -0.34
N TYR A 92 -15.00 15.52 -1.25
CA TYR A 92 -15.74 14.58 -2.09
C TYR A 92 -14.84 13.82 -3.08
N LEU A 93 -13.75 14.40 -3.59
CA LEU A 93 -12.80 13.66 -4.44
C LEU A 93 -12.17 12.49 -3.69
N ARG A 94 -11.86 12.66 -2.40
CA ARG A 94 -11.36 11.59 -1.54
C ARG A 94 -12.41 10.50 -1.33
N GLU A 95 -13.65 10.87 -1.01
CA GLU A 95 -14.74 9.91 -0.82
C GLU A 95 -14.97 9.10 -2.11
N ILE A 96 -15.01 9.75 -3.28
CA ILE A 96 -15.11 9.07 -4.59
C ILE A 96 -14.01 8.03 -4.75
N MET A 97 -12.74 8.39 -4.47
CA MET A 97 -11.62 7.45 -4.61
C MET A 97 -11.76 6.25 -3.68
N VAL A 98 -12.12 6.49 -2.41
CA VAL A 98 -12.30 5.44 -1.39
C VAL A 98 -13.46 4.51 -1.75
N ASP A 99 -14.57 5.06 -2.21
CA ASP A 99 -15.73 4.28 -2.59
C ASP A 99 -15.50 3.52 -3.90
N CYS A 100 -14.79 4.09 -4.88
CA CYS A 100 -14.32 3.34 -6.04
C CYS A 100 -13.47 2.14 -5.62
N ASP A 101 -12.56 2.27 -4.64
CA ASP A 101 -11.76 1.14 -4.16
C ASP A 101 -12.61 0.03 -3.55
N LYS A 102 -13.64 0.40 -2.78
CA LYS A 102 -14.62 -0.57 -2.24
C LYS A 102 -15.38 -1.27 -3.37
N ILE A 103 -15.85 -0.52 -4.36
CA ILE A 103 -16.62 -1.05 -5.49
C ILE A 103 -15.75 -1.98 -6.33
N LEU A 104 -14.56 -1.57 -6.69
CA LEU A 104 -13.63 -2.36 -7.48
C LEU A 104 -13.25 -3.65 -6.76
N GLY A 105 -13.01 -3.59 -5.45
CA GLY A 105 -12.78 -4.78 -4.62
C GLY A 105 -13.99 -5.72 -4.61
N TYR A 106 -15.20 -5.18 -4.43
CA TYR A 106 -16.44 -5.96 -4.48
C TYR A 106 -16.68 -6.61 -5.86
N LEU A 107 -16.38 -5.90 -6.94
CA LEU A 107 -16.52 -6.40 -8.31
C LEU A 107 -15.46 -7.44 -8.69
N GLY A 108 -14.47 -7.69 -7.82
CA GLY A 108 -13.33 -8.56 -8.12
C GLY A 108 -12.43 -7.98 -9.20
N ALA A 109 -12.39 -6.64 -9.32
CA ALA A 109 -11.35 -6.00 -10.11
C ALA A 109 -10.00 -6.34 -9.46
N PRO A 110 -8.98 -6.69 -10.24
CA PRO A 110 -7.62 -6.68 -9.71
C PRO A 110 -7.32 -5.23 -9.28
N ASN A 111 -7.39 -4.98 -7.98
CA ASN A 111 -7.24 -3.65 -7.41
C ASN A 111 -5.78 -3.17 -7.43
N SER A 112 -4.83 -4.01 -7.83
CA SER A 112 -3.43 -3.63 -7.92
C SER A 112 -3.06 -3.18 -9.32
N ASN A 113 -2.63 -1.92 -9.43
CA ASN A 113 -1.93 -1.39 -10.61
C ASN A 113 -0.46 -1.84 -10.63
N LEU A 114 -0.16 -3.04 -10.14
CA LEU A 114 1.21 -3.56 -10.17
C LEU A 114 1.63 -3.71 -11.63
N SER A 115 2.78 -3.15 -11.96
CA SER A 115 3.47 -3.44 -13.20
C SER A 115 3.77 -4.94 -13.33
N THR A 116 4.14 -5.37 -14.53
CA THR A 116 4.55 -6.77 -14.76
C THR A 116 5.73 -7.14 -13.86
N GLU A 117 6.69 -6.22 -13.71
CA GLU A 117 7.87 -6.36 -12.86
C GLU A 117 7.49 -6.49 -11.37
N GLU A 118 6.54 -5.68 -10.91
CA GLU A 118 6.05 -5.71 -9.53
C GLU A 118 5.28 -7.00 -9.23
N ASN A 119 4.45 -7.47 -10.16
CA ASN A 119 3.77 -8.77 -10.06
C ASN A 119 4.79 -9.93 -9.99
N ASN A 120 5.81 -9.90 -10.85
CA ASN A 120 6.88 -10.89 -10.82
C ASN A 120 7.63 -10.88 -9.48
N SER A 121 7.89 -9.70 -8.93
CA SER A 121 8.54 -9.53 -7.63
C SER A 121 7.67 -10.10 -6.50
N LEU A 122 6.37 -9.78 -6.48
CA LEU A 122 5.43 -10.31 -5.52
C LEU A 122 5.36 -11.84 -5.56
N ALA A 123 5.23 -12.42 -6.76
CA ALA A 123 5.18 -13.86 -6.95
C ALA A 123 6.46 -14.54 -6.45
N LYS A 124 7.62 -13.96 -6.76
CA LYS A 124 8.93 -14.44 -6.29
C LYS A 124 9.01 -14.41 -4.76
N PHE A 125 8.75 -13.26 -4.13
CA PHE A 125 8.85 -13.12 -2.68
C PHE A 125 7.86 -14.02 -1.94
N ALA A 126 6.64 -14.17 -2.46
CA ALA A 126 5.65 -15.08 -1.87
C ALA A 126 6.11 -16.55 -1.95
N SER A 127 6.70 -16.97 -3.07
CA SER A 127 7.25 -18.33 -3.21
C SER A 127 8.39 -18.57 -2.22
N GLU A 128 9.37 -17.66 -2.19
CA GLU A 128 10.52 -17.75 -1.27
C GLU A 128 10.07 -17.76 0.19
N ALA A 129 9.15 -16.86 0.57
CA ALA A 129 8.61 -16.80 1.92
C ALA A 129 7.89 -18.11 2.30
N ARG A 130 7.11 -18.70 1.38
CA ARG A 130 6.39 -19.95 1.63
C ARG A 130 7.35 -21.11 1.89
N GLU A 131 8.38 -21.25 1.08
CA GLU A 131 9.44 -22.27 1.26
C GLU A 131 10.19 -22.07 2.59
N ILE A 132 10.47 -20.83 2.98
CA ILE A 132 11.09 -20.53 4.28
C ILE A 132 10.13 -20.94 5.42
N CYS A 133 8.84 -20.67 5.28
CA CYS A 133 7.83 -21.02 6.28
C CYS A 133 7.64 -22.53 6.46
N GLU A 134 8.07 -23.38 5.51
CA GLU A 134 8.10 -24.83 5.70
C GLU A 134 9.10 -25.19 6.82
N GLY A 135 8.58 -25.44 8.01
CA GLY A 135 9.38 -25.68 9.24
C GLY A 135 9.31 -24.55 10.27
N LEU A 136 8.54 -23.49 10.01
CA LEU A 136 8.14 -22.50 11.00
C LEU A 136 6.68 -22.72 11.43
N ASP A 137 6.23 -21.96 12.42
CA ASP A 137 4.84 -21.97 12.84
C ASP A 137 3.89 -21.62 11.68
N SER A 138 2.78 -22.35 11.56
CA SER A 138 1.81 -22.20 10.46
C SER A 138 1.22 -20.79 10.33
N SER A 139 1.24 -19.99 11.39
CA SER A 139 0.81 -18.59 11.37
C SER A 139 1.67 -17.73 10.44
N TYR A 140 2.96 -18.02 10.26
CA TYR A 140 3.81 -17.28 9.33
C TYR A 140 3.29 -17.42 7.89
N GLY A 141 3.09 -18.65 7.43
CA GLY A 141 2.55 -18.93 6.10
C GLY A 141 1.17 -18.30 5.89
N ARG A 142 0.28 -18.39 6.88
CA ARG A 142 -1.05 -17.76 6.80
C ARG A 142 -0.98 -16.24 6.66
N ASN A 143 -0.11 -15.57 7.42
CA ASN A 143 0.04 -14.11 7.33
C ASN A 143 0.71 -13.70 6.00
N ILE A 144 1.62 -14.51 5.45
CA ILE A 144 2.20 -14.28 4.12
C ILE A 144 1.12 -14.31 3.03
N GLU A 145 0.19 -15.28 3.05
CA GLU A 145 -0.92 -15.31 2.09
C GLU A 145 -1.84 -14.09 2.24
N VAL A 146 -2.16 -13.68 3.47
CA VAL A 146 -2.97 -12.48 3.73
C VAL A 146 -2.28 -11.22 3.21
N ALA A 147 -0.97 -11.08 3.44
CA ALA A 147 -0.20 -9.95 2.93
C ALA A 147 -0.18 -9.95 1.39
N LYS A 148 0.06 -11.11 0.77
CA LYS A 148 0.04 -11.27 -0.69
C LYS A 148 -1.31 -10.88 -1.27
N GLU A 149 -2.40 -11.42 -0.74
CA GLU A 149 -3.77 -11.11 -1.21
C GLU A 149 -4.07 -9.61 -1.07
N ALA A 150 -3.69 -8.98 0.04
CA ALA A 150 -3.83 -7.54 0.21
C ALA A 150 -3.07 -6.76 -0.89
N ILE A 151 -1.83 -7.15 -1.19
CA ILE A 151 -1.00 -6.48 -2.20
C ILE A 151 -1.54 -6.70 -3.62
N GLU A 152 -1.98 -7.92 -3.96
CA GLU A 152 -2.65 -8.24 -5.24
C GLU A 152 -3.93 -7.43 -5.43
N ASN A 153 -4.57 -7.06 -4.31
CA ASN A 153 -5.74 -6.20 -4.27
C ASN A 153 -5.41 -4.72 -4.01
N GLY A 154 -4.17 -4.28 -4.25
CA GLY A 154 -3.77 -2.87 -4.14
C GLY A 154 -3.89 -2.27 -2.73
N GLN A 155 -4.14 -3.08 -1.72
CA GLN A 155 -4.23 -2.70 -0.31
C GLN A 155 -2.81 -2.65 0.28
N PHE A 156 -1.98 -1.76 -0.25
CA PHE A 156 -0.55 -1.68 0.07
C PHE A 156 -0.29 -1.43 1.56
N LEU A 157 -1.04 -0.53 2.19
CA LEU A 157 -0.96 -0.35 3.65
C LEU A 157 -1.36 -1.62 4.41
N GLY A 158 -2.42 -2.31 3.98
CA GLY A 158 -2.85 -3.57 4.60
C GLY A 158 -1.77 -4.64 4.50
N GLY A 159 -1.18 -4.81 3.31
CA GLY A 159 -0.05 -5.70 3.09
C GLY A 159 1.16 -5.33 3.95
N ALA A 160 1.53 -4.04 3.97
CA ALA A 160 2.65 -3.56 4.75
C ALA A 160 2.48 -3.75 6.27
N LEU A 161 1.28 -3.56 6.80
CA LEU A 161 0.98 -3.81 8.22
C LEU A 161 1.13 -5.29 8.59
N VAL A 162 0.65 -6.19 7.72
CA VAL A 162 0.78 -7.63 7.94
C VAL A 162 2.25 -8.07 7.84
N LEU A 163 2.98 -7.59 6.83
CA LEU A 163 4.43 -7.84 6.69
C LEU A 163 5.22 -7.27 7.88
N GLY A 164 4.89 -6.06 8.32
CA GLY A 164 5.52 -5.43 9.48
C GLY A 164 5.33 -6.26 10.75
N LYS A 165 4.11 -6.77 10.98
CA LYS A 165 3.82 -7.69 12.10
C LYS A 165 4.66 -8.96 12.03
N ILE A 166 4.83 -9.55 10.84
CA ILE A 166 5.67 -10.75 10.65
C ILE A 166 7.13 -10.44 11.02
N ILE A 167 7.68 -9.32 10.52
CA ILE A 167 9.05 -8.88 10.78
C ILE A 167 9.27 -8.67 12.28
N ASP A 168 8.42 -7.88 12.93
CA ASP A 168 8.52 -7.59 14.36
C ASP A 168 8.43 -8.88 15.18
N TYR A 169 7.43 -9.73 14.91
CA TYR A 169 7.27 -10.99 15.61
C TYR A 169 8.47 -11.94 15.42
N ALA A 170 9.00 -12.04 14.21
CA ALA A 170 10.18 -12.85 13.90
C ALA A 170 11.43 -12.37 14.65
N LEU A 171 11.67 -11.05 14.67
CA LEU A 171 12.80 -10.48 15.39
C LEU A 171 12.64 -10.60 16.91
N ASN A 172 11.41 -10.57 17.41
CA ASN A 172 11.11 -10.80 18.83
C ASN A 172 11.37 -12.27 19.29
N GLN A 173 11.63 -13.21 18.37
CA GLN A 173 12.05 -14.57 18.73
C GLN A 173 13.56 -14.67 19.02
N VAL A 174 14.33 -13.63 18.70
CA VAL A 174 15.77 -13.59 18.94
C VAL A 174 16.04 -12.91 20.28
N GLU A 175 16.89 -13.51 21.10
CA GLU A 175 17.32 -12.89 22.37
C GLU A 175 17.97 -11.52 22.12
N GLY A 176 17.52 -10.51 22.88
CA GLY A 176 18.03 -9.14 22.81
C GLY A 176 16.91 -8.11 23.00
N LYS A 177 17.24 -7.00 23.68
CA LYS A 177 16.30 -5.91 24.00
C LYS A 177 16.20 -4.87 22.88
N SER A 178 17.28 -4.68 22.13
CA SER A 178 17.32 -3.79 20.97
C SER A 178 17.53 -4.59 19.68
N ILE A 179 17.29 -3.95 18.53
CA ILE A 179 17.55 -4.57 17.23
C ILE A 179 19.05 -4.85 17.04
N GLU A 180 19.92 -3.99 17.58
CA GLU A 180 21.37 -4.16 17.55
C GLU A 180 21.78 -5.39 18.35
N GLU A 181 21.29 -5.54 19.60
CA GLU A 181 21.57 -6.71 20.44
C GLU A 181 21.12 -8.01 19.76
N ARG A 182 19.94 -8.00 19.12
CA ARG A 182 19.41 -9.17 18.38
C ARG A 182 20.29 -9.52 17.19
N ILE A 183 20.77 -8.52 16.45
CA ILE A 183 21.66 -8.73 15.31
C ILE A 183 23.01 -9.29 15.76
N GLU A 184 23.57 -8.78 16.85
CA GLU A 184 24.78 -9.35 17.47
C GLU A 184 24.55 -10.82 17.83
N LYS A 185 23.40 -11.13 18.44
CA LYS A 185 23.06 -12.52 18.79
C LYS A 185 22.92 -13.44 17.57
N LEU A 186 22.38 -12.94 16.47
CA LEU A 186 22.27 -13.66 15.20
C LEU A 186 23.66 -13.93 14.61
N ALA A 187 24.58 -12.97 14.71
CA ALA A 187 25.96 -13.13 14.26
C ALA A 187 26.73 -14.14 15.13
N GLU A 188 26.61 -14.03 16.47
CA GLU A 188 27.22 -14.97 17.42
C GLU A 188 26.80 -16.42 17.20
N ASN A 189 25.53 -16.65 16.83
CA ASN A 189 25.01 -18.00 16.55
C ASN A 189 25.25 -18.47 15.12
N GLY A 190 26.00 -17.73 14.31
CA GLY A 190 26.34 -18.09 12.94
C GLY A 190 25.17 -18.05 11.96
N ALA A 191 23.99 -17.60 12.39
CA ALA A 191 22.82 -17.38 11.53
C ALA A 191 23.06 -16.21 10.56
N LEU A 192 23.91 -15.27 10.96
CA LEU A 192 24.38 -14.16 10.15
C LEU A 192 25.90 -14.27 10.01
N LYS A 193 26.39 -14.68 8.83
CA LYS A 193 27.84 -14.73 8.57
C LYS A 193 28.40 -13.30 8.52
N ASN A 194 29.59 -13.11 9.08
CA ASN A 194 30.28 -11.81 9.19
C ASN A 194 30.48 -11.06 7.86
N ASP A 195 30.36 -11.73 6.71
CA ASP A 195 30.51 -11.15 5.37
C ASP A 195 29.18 -10.68 4.75
N MET A 196 28.09 -10.68 5.53
CA MET A 196 26.75 -10.26 5.07
C MET A 196 26.38 -8.87 5.60
N SER A 197 27.23 -7.85 5.41
CA SER A 197 26.89 -6.46 5.76
C SER A 197 25.55 -6.04 5.14
N GLY A 198 25.30 -6.42 3.89
CA GLY A 198 24.03 -6.15 3.20
C GLY A 198 22.81 -6.84 3.81
N ALA A 199 22.96 -8.03 4.41
CA ALA A 199 21.82 -8.72 5.06
C ALA A 199 21.50 -8.09 6.42
N LYS A 200 22.53 -7.68 7.17
CA LYS A 200 22.36 -6.90 8.41
C LYS A 200 21.61 -5.61 8.13
N ASP A 201 22.08 -4.83 7.15
CA ASP A 201 21.47 -3.55 6.81
C ASP A 201 20.03 -3.73 6.30
N ALA A 202 19.78 -4.79 5.53
CA ALA A 202 18.42 -5.12 5.07
C ALA A 202 17.46 -5.43 6.23
N VAL A 203 17.90 -6.16 7.26
CA VAL A 203 17.06 -6.45 8.44
C VAL A 203 16.81 -5.21 9.29
N ILE A 204 17.83 -4.38 9.52
CA ILE A 204 17.68 -3.11 10.25
C ILE A 204 16.67 -2.22 9.52
N GLU A 205 16.83 -2.07 8.21
CA GLU A 205 15.96 -1.24 7.40
C GLU A 205 14.53 -1.81 7.34
N ALA A 206 14.37 -3.13 7.22
CA ALA A 206 13.06 -3.78 7.28
C ALA A 206 12.37 -3.56 8.63
N ASN A 207 13.09 -3.69 9.74
CA ASN A 207 12.57 -3.43 11.08
C ASN A 207 12.15 -1.96 11.23
N ARG A 208 12.98 -1.02 10.77
CA ARG A 208 12.68 0.41 10.81
C ARG A 208 11.40 0.72 10.04
N LYS A 209 11.29 0.24 8.79
CA LYS A 209 10.09 0.41 7.96
C LYS A 209 8.86 -0.23 8.59
N ALA A 210 8.98 -1.45 9.11
CA ALA A 210 7.89 -2.14 9.81
C ALA A 210 7.35 -1.28 10.97
N MET A 211 8.24 -0.74 11.80
CA MET A 211 7.85 0.11 12.93
C MET A 211 7.25 1.45 12.50
N ASP A 212 7.75 2.03 11.41
CA ASP A 212 7.17 3.22 10.79
C ASP A 212 5.70 3.01 10.40
N TYR A 213 5.37 1.88 9.76
CA TYR A 213 3.99 1.55 9.40
C TYR A 213 3.13 1.11 10.59
N LEU A 214 3.71 0.42 11.58
CA LEU A 214 2.95 -0.12 12.71
C LEU A 214 2.62 0.92 13.79
N SER A 215 3.56 1.80 14.13
CA SER A 215 3.40 2.63 15.34
C SER A 215 4.17 3.95 15.37
N ASN A 216 5.26 4.12 14.63
CA ASN A 216 6.06 5.35 14.74
C ASN A 216 5.48 6.51 13.94
N ARG A 217 4.78 6.24 12.82
CA ARG A 217 4.31 7.28 11.90
C ARG A 217 2.90 7.04 11.36
N LEU A 218 1.98 7.93 11.73
CA LEU A 218 0.58 7.91 11.26
C LEU A 218 0.39 8.57 9.89
N ASP A 219 1.40 9.30 9.41
CA ASP A 219 1.33 10.11 8.20
C ASP A 219 1.93 9.42 6.96
N ILE A 220 2.43 8.19 7.10
CA ILE A 220 2.96 7.40 5.98
C ILE A 220 1.89 6.45 5.46
N PHE A 221 1.77 6.40 4.13
CA PHE A 221 0.99 5.41 3.42
C PHE A 221 1.88 4.78 2.34
N PRO A 222 2.21 3.49 2.42
CA PRO A 222 3.13 2.88 1.48
C PRO A 222 2.48 2.74 0.10
N ASP A 223 3.28 2.96 -0.93
CA ASP A 223 2.94 2.57 -2.30
C ASP A 223 3.32 1.10 -2.60
N SER A 224 3.13 0.67 -3.85
CA SER A 224 3.48 -0.68 -4.29
C SER A 224 4.97 -0.98 -4.16
N SER A 225 5.84 -0.05 -4.54
CA SER A 225 7.29 -0.20 -4.50
C SER A 225 7.79 -0.33 -3.07
N GLU A 226 7.30 0.53 -2.17
CA GLU A 226 7.63 0.50 -0.76
C GLU A 226 7.15 -0.79 -0.09
N THR A 227 5.93 -1.24 -0.42
CA THR A 227 5.37 -2.49 0.13
C THR A 227 6.14 -3.71 -0.36
N LEU A 228 6.52 -3.77 -1.64
CA LEU A 228 7.33 -4.86 -2.18
C LEU A 228 8.76 -4.85 -1.62
N SER A 229 9.34 -3.67 -1.39
CA SER A 229 10.62 -3.53 -0.69
C SER A 229 10.52 -4.10 0.73
N LEU A 230 9.43 -3.83 1.46
CA LEU A 230 9.18 -4.40 2.78
C LEU A 230 8.99 -5.92 2.72
N PHE A 231 8.31 -6.44 1.68
CA PHE A 231 8.16 -7.88 1.48
C PHE A 231 9.52 -8.55 1.30
N GLY A 232 10.39 -8.01 0.44
CA GLY A 232 11.77 -8.49 0.31
C GLY A 232 12.54 -8.48 1.64
N GLY A 233 12.37 -7.44 2.45
CA GLY A 233 12.88 -7.37 3.82
C GLY A 233 12.33 -8.48 4.73
N CYS A 234 11.03 -8.75 4.66
CA CYS A 234 10.37 -9.83 5.39
C CYS A 234 10.95 -11.21 5.03
N VAL A 235 11.21 -11.48 3.74
CA VAL A 235 11.85 -12.72 3.28
C VAL A 235 13.25 -12.88 3.89
N ALA A 236 14.04 -11.80 3.90
CA ALA A 236 15.37 -11.80 4.51
C ALA A 236 15.30 -12.07 6.01
N THR A 237 14.39 -11.40 6.73
CA THR A 237 14.19 -11.60 8.17
C THR A 237 13.78 -13.03 8.50
N LEU A 238 12.82 -13.62 7.75
CA LEU A 238 12.38 -15.00 7.96
C LEU A 238 13.51 -16.02 7.69
N SER A 239 14.31 -15.78 6.65
CA SER A 239 15.47 -16.63 6.34
C SER A 239 16.45 -16.69 7.50
N ILE A 240 16.74 -15.52 8.10
CA ILE A 240 17.66 -15.41 9.23
C ILE A 240 17.06 -16.05 10.48
N LEU A 241 15.76 -15.87 10.75
CA LEU A 241 15.07 -16.55 11.85
C LEU A 241 15.15 -18.07 11.70
N LYS A 242 14.87 -18.62 10.52
CA LYS A 242 14.95 -20.06 10.27
C LYS A 242 16.36 -20.61 10.54
N ALA A 243 17.39 -19.88 10.10
CA ALA A 243 18.77 -20.23 10.38
C ALA A 243 19.08 -20.21 11.89
N TYR A 244 18.62 -19.18 12.60
CA TYR A 244 18.80 -19.03 14.04
C TYR A 244 18.13 -20.16 14.83
N LEU A 245 16.87 -20.50 14.51
CA LEU A 245 16.16 -21.58 15.20
C LEU A 245 16.82 -22.94 14.95
N LYS A 246 17.35 -23.17 13.74
CA LYS A 246 18.11 -24.38 13.44
C LYS A 246 19.38 -24.48 14.29
N THR A 247 20.20 -23.42 14.35
CA THR A 247 21.44 -23.45 15.15
C THR A 247 21.19 -23.48 16.65
N ALA A 248 20.08 -22.92 17.12
CA ALA A 248 19.66 -23.02 18.52
C ALA A 248 19.17 -24.43 18.89
N SER A 249 18.52 -25.16 17.97
CA SER A 249 18.07 -26.54 18.19
C SER A 249 19.18 -27.60 18.17
N GLU A 250 20.34 -27.27 17.60
CA GLU A 250 21.51 -28.15 17.50
C GLU A 250 22.46 -28.05 18.70
N LYS A 251 22.20 -27.14 19.66
CA LYS A 251 22.96 -26.94 20.91
C LYS A 251 22.21 -27.54 22.10
#